data_AF-A0AAP0IV37-F1
#
_entry.id   AF-A0AAP0IV37-F1
#
_cell.length_a   1.000
_cell.length_b   1.000
_cell.length_c   1.000
_cell.angle_alpha   90.00
_cell.angle_beta   90.00
_cell.angle_gamma   90.00
#
_symmetry.space_group_name_H-M   'P 1'
#
loop_
_entity.id
_entity.type
_entity.pdbx_description
1 polymer ?
#
loop_
_entity_poly.entity_id
_entity_poly.type
_entity_poly.pdbx_seq_one_letter_code
_entity_poly.pdbx_strand_id
1 'polypeptide(L)'
;MKGSFGEFEPLGSVPNGISSVIDVPFAYVLAATKEMKSFPIIGDLLNFFFYVYITFAEYTVVDSACAVKLSPDVPLEKMSLLSCGVSTGLGAAWNTANVKPGSTLAIFGLGAVGLALIVYVSQCRQGVTEFINPKELDTPLHEKIREMTQGGVDYSFECAGNLDVLREAFLSTHDVVNLDGFITHELPFSKINEAFKLLGNGESMRCLLTL
;
A
#
# COMPACT_ATOMS: atom_id res chain seq x y z
N MET A 1 -9.70 39.79 14.30
CA MET A 1 -8.98 40.69 13.37
C MET A 1 -9.15 40.16 11.96
N LYS A 2 -9.55 41.00 11.01
CA LYS A 2 -9.58 40.66 9.58
C LYS A 2 -8.13 40.72 9.07
N GLY A 3 -7.50 39.56 8.87
CA GLY A 3 -6.22 39.45 8.16
C GLY A 3 -6.50 38.99 6.73
N SER A 4 -6.07 39.78 5.74
CA SER A 4 -6.06 39.37 4.34
C SER A 4 -5.03 38.26 4.15
N PHE A 5 -5.47 37.09 3.71
CA PHE A 5 -4.57 36.05 3.21
C PHE A 5 -3.97 36.55 1.89
N GLY A 6 -2.64 36.75 1.86
CA GLY A 6 -1.91 37.04 0.63
C GLY A 6 -2.05 35.89 -0.37
N GLU A 7 -1.84 36.20 -1.65
CA GLU A 7 -1.88 35.22 -2.74
C GLU A 7 -0.89 34.08 -2.47
N PHE A 8 -1.37 32.85 -2.59
CA PHE A 8 -0.59 31.63 -2.44
C PHE A 8 0.25 31.41 -3.71
N GLU A 9 1.57 31.50 -3.60
CA GLU A 9 2.44 30.91 -4.62
C GLU A 9 2.57 29.39 -4.37
N PRO A 10 2.38 28.53 -5.38
CA PRO A 10 2.59 27.10 -5.22
C PRO A 10 4.07 26.81 -5.00
N LEU A 11 4.42 26.17 -3.88
CA LEU A 11 5.74 25.58 -3.71
C LEU A 11 5.94 24.44 -4.73
N GLY A 12 7.08 24.48 -5.42
CA GLY A 12 7.62 23.55 -6.41
C GLY A 12 6.77 22.32 -6.79
N SER A 13 6.34 22.27 -8.04
CA SER A 13 5.78 21.07 -8.68
C SER A 13 6.70 19.86 -8.49
N VAL A 14 6.13 18.67 -8.21
CA VAL A 14 6.84 17.40 -8.37
C VAL A 14 7.50 17.41 -9.75
N PRO A 15 8.84 17.29 -9.88
CA PRO A 15 9.55 17.65 -11.10
C PRO A 15 9.11 16.92 -12.37
N ASN A 16 8.37 15.80 -12.28
CA ASN A 16 8.08 14.95 -13.44
C ASN A 16 6.65 14.35 -13.48
N GLY A 17 5.75 14.67 -12.55
CA GLY A 17 4.36 14.13 -12.55
C GLY A 17 4.22 12.60 -12.38
N ILE A 18 5.33 11.88 -12.16
CA ILE A 18 5.38 10.41 -12.00
C ILE A 18 5.16 9.92 -10.56
N SER A 19 5.19 10.82 -9.58
CA SER A 19 5.10 10.49 -8.15
C SER A 19 4.32 11.58 -7.40
N SER A 20 3.62 11.20 -6.34
CA SER A 20 3.00 12.14 -5.40
C SER A 20 3.89 12.46 -4.19
N VAL A 21 5.10 11.88 -4.13
CA VAL A 21 6.06 12.14 -3.05
C VAL A 21 6.64 13.54 -3.22
N ILE A 22 6.50 14.36 -2.18
CA ILE A 22 7.09 15.69 -2.08
C ILE A 22 8.17 15.62 -1.00
N ASP A 23 9.41 15.90 -1.38
CA ASP A 23 10.51 16.07 -0.43
C ASP A 23 10.33 17.42 0.28
N VAL A 24 9.59 17.40 1.39
CA VAL A 24 9.62 18.51 2.35
C VAL A 24 10.89 18.38 3.20
N PRO A 25 11.81 19.35 3.19
CA PRO A 25 13.00 19.29 4.04
C PRO A 25 12.56 19.11 5.49
N PHE A 26 13.20 18.18 6.22
CA PHE A 26 12.91 17.84 7.62
C PHE A 26 12.75 19.10 8.48
N ALA A 27 11.53 19.61 8.56
CA ALA A 27 11.19 20.76 9.38
C ALA A 27 10.90 20.22 10.76
N TYR A 28 11.82 20.48 11.69
CA TYR A 28 11.52 20.43 13.11
C TYR A 28 10.25 21.25 13.35
N VAL A 29 9.13 20.58 13.66
CA VAL A 29 7.92 21.27 14.11
C VAL A 29 8.18 21.77 15.53
N LEU A 30 8.68 22.99 15.64
CA LEU A 30 8.70 23.75 16.89
C LEU A 30 7.28 24.24 17.17
N ALA A 31 6.62 23.63 18.15
CA ALA A 31 5.50 24.28 18.82
C ALA A 31 6.06 25.49 19.59
N ALA A 32 5.90 26.70 19.02
CA ALA A 32 6.22 27.94 19.70
C ALA A 32 4.96 28.82 19.78
N THR A 33 4.25 28.73 20.91
CA THR A 33 3.32 29.76 21.35
C THR A 33 3.97 30.55 22.48
N LYS A 34 3.76 31.87 22.49
CA LYS A 34 4.39 32.87 23.38
C LYS A 34 4.10 32.68 24.89
N GLU A 35 3.32 31.66 25.27
CA GLU A 35 2.87 31.41 26.63
C GLU A 35 2.76 29.90 26.94
N MET A 36 3.85 29.14 26.85
CA MET A 36 3.87 27.79 27.44
C MET A 36 4.51 27.86 28.84
N LYS A 37 3.68 27.82 29.88
CA LYS A 37 4.14 27.39 31.20
C LYS A 37 4.55 25.93 31.07
N SER A 38 5.79 25.63 31.46
CA SER A 38 6.45 24.33 31.42
C SER A 38 5.50 23.15 31.72
N PHE A 39 5.15 22.38 30.69
CA PHE A 39 4.56 21.06 30.85
C PHE A 39 5.68 20.01 30.72
N PRO A 40 6.06 19.30 31.80
CA PRO A 40 7.19 18.38 31.80
C PRO A 40 6.96 17.06 31.02
N ILE A 41 5.81 16.90 30.36
CA ILE A 41 5.41 15.67 29.63
C ILE A 41 5.80 15.74 28.13
N ILE A 42 6.25 16.90 27.65
CA ILE A 42 6.48 17.16 26.22
C ILE A 42 7.72 16.46 25.67
N GLY A 43 8.74 16.20 26.50
CA GLY A 43 10.01 15.59 26.07
C GLY A 43 9.87 14.16 25.53
N ASP A 44 9.01 13.34 26.14
CA ASP A 44 8.83 11.94 25.76
C ASP A 44 7.79 11.75 24.65
N LEU A 45 6.79 12.64 24.57
CA LEU A 45 5.78 12.61 23.50
C LEU A 45 6.34 13.08 22.14
N LEU A 46 7.32 13.99 22.16
CA LEU A 46 7.94 14.56 20.96
C LEU A 46 8.75 13.56 20.13
N ASN A 47 9.32 12.52 20.74
CA ASN A 47 10.13 11.53 20.01
C ASN A 47 9.28 10.46 19.28
N PHE A 48 8.00 10.31 19.61
CA PHE A 48 7.18 9.20 19.11
C PHE A 48 6.36 9.52 17.84
N PHE A 49 6.13 10.81 17.53
CA PHE A 49 5.24 11.26 16.45
C PHE A 49 5.96 11.87 15.23
N PHE A 50 7.22 11.50 15.00
CA PHE A 50 8.10 12.14 14.00
C PHE A 50 7.65 12.04 12.52
N TYR A 51 6.56 11.33 12.21
CA TYR A 51 5.99 11.21 10.85
C TYR A 51 4.48 11.53 10.77
N VAL A 52 3.85 11.90 11.90
CA VAL A 52 2.41 12.12 12.00
C VAL A 52 2.18 13.50 12.59
N TYR A 53 1.42 14.36 11.91
CA TYR A 53 1.06 15.67 12.44
C TYR A 53 0.42 15.53 13.83
N ILE A 54 0.73 16.45 14.74
CA ILE A 54 0.13 16.46 16.08
C ILE A 54 -1.31 16.97 15.94
N THR A 55 -2.25 16.05 15.77
CA THR A 55 -3.70 16.36 15.65
C THR A 55 -4.46 16.15 16.97
N PHE A 56 -3.81 15.63 18.01
CA PHE A 56 -4.39 15.46 19.35
C PHE A 56 -4.15 16.69 20.24
N ALA A 57 -4.39 17.87 19.68
CA ALA A 57 -4.27 19.16 20.36
C ALA A 57 -5.35 20.11 19.84
N GLU A 58 -5.79 21.06 20.68
CA GLU A 58 -6.76 22.08 20.27
C GLU A 58 -6.20 23.02 19.19
N TYR A 59 -4.88 23.21 19.17
CA TYR A 59 -4.17 23.99 18.16
C TYR A 59 -2.91 23.26 17.74
N THR A 60 -2.57 23.34 16.45
CA THR A 60 -1.37 22.75 15.87
C THR A 60 -0.76 23.69 14.84
N VAL A 61 0.52 23.52 14.54
CA VAL A 61 1.24 24.27 13.51
C VAL A 61 1.73 23.26 12.49
N VAL A 62 1.35 23.49 11.22
CA VAL A 62 1.73 22.64 10.08
C VAL A 62 2.38 23.50 9.00
N ASP A 63 3.25 22.90 8.20
CA ASP A 63 3.73 23.57 6.99
C ASP A 63 2.57 23.79 6.02
N SER A 64 2.58 24.93 5.33
CA SER A 64 1.57 25.25 4.32
C SER A 64 1.47 24.20 3.20
N ALA A 65 2.58 23.53 2.84
CA ALA A 65 2.62 22.46 1.86
C ALA A 65 1.83 21.21 2.31
N CYS A 66 1.59 21.10 3.62
CA CYS A 66 0.90 19.98 4.24
C CYS A 66 -0.58 20.29 4.53
N ALA A 67 -1.06 21.48 4.17
CA ALA A 67 -2.42 21.92 4.42
C ALA A 67 -3.22 21.99 3.11
N VAL A 68 -4.36 21.30 3.06
CA VAL A 68 -5.32 21.41 1.96
C VAL A 68 -6.50 22.25 2.40
N LYS A 69 -6.80 23.31 1.65
CA LYS A 69 -7.97 24.16 1.90
C LYS A 69 -9.25 23.42 1.46
N LEU A 70 -10.14 23.17 2.42
CA LEU A 70 -11.46 22.60 2.16
C LEU A 70 -12.51 23.70 1.92
N SER A 71 -13.59 23.34 1.23
CA SER A 71 -14.77 24.21 1.12
C SER A 71 -15.42 24.41 2.51
N PRO A 72 -15.99 25.57 2.84
CA PRO A 72 -16.73 25.77 4.08
C PRO A 72 -17.97 24.86 4.22
N ASP A 73 -18.51 24.36 3.09
CA ASP A 73 -19.78 23.61 3.06
C ASP A 73 -19.61 22.11 3.36
N VAL A 74 -18.38 21.61 3.49
CA VAL A 74 -18.14 20.18 3.74
C VAL A 74 -18.14 19.88 5.25
N PRO A 75 -18.71 18.72 5.66
CA PRO A 75 -18.70 18.31 7.06
C PRO A 75 -17.29 17.93 7.52
N LEU A 76 -16.62 18.83 8.26
CA LEU A 76 -15.22 18.70 8.68
C LEU A 76 -14.95 17.38 9.43
N GLU A 77 -15.90 16.92 10.24
CA GLU A 77 -15.76 15.69 11.01
C GLU A 77 -15.56 14.46 10.10
N LYS A 78 -16.18 14.46 8.91
CA LYS A 78 -16.02 13.36 7.92
C LYS A 78 -14.77 13.54 7.08
N MET A 79 -14.41 14.78 6.77
CA MET A 79 -13.23 15.07 5.94
C MET A 79 -11.93 14.67 6.64
N SER A 80 -11.92 14.63 7.97
CA SER A 80 -10.77 14.12 8.74
C SER A 80 -10.32 12.71 8.30
N LEU A 81 -11.25 11.86 7.85
CA LEU A 81 -10.97 10.50 7.38
C LEU A 81 -10.13 10.46 6.09
N LEU A 82 -10.18 11.53 5.29
CA LEU A 82 -9.42 11.67 4.05
C LEU A 82 -7.96 12.06 4.26
N SER A 83 -7.52 12.23 5.51
CA SER A 83 -6.12 12.58 5.81
C SER A 83 -5.17 11.38 5.80
N CYS A 84 -5.68 10.15 5.87
CA CYS A 84 -4.86 8.95 6.02
C CYS A 84 -5.52 7.71 5.37
N GLY A 85 -6.08 6.79 6.17
CA GLY A 85 -6.44 5.45 5.69
C GLY A 85 -7.41 5.42 4.50
N VAL A 86 -8.41 6.32 4.46
CA VAL A 86 -9.38 6.35 3.36
C VAL A 86 -8.74 6.81 2.06
N SER A 87 -8.00 7.93 2.09
CA SER A 87 -7.29 8.42 0.91
C SER A 87 -6.24 7.42 0.42
N THR A 88 -5.56 6.72 1.33
CA THR A 88 -4.59 5.67 0.98
C THR A 88 -5.24 4.52 0.22
N GLY A 89 -6.36 3.98 0.72
CA GLY A 89 -7.03 2.87 0.04
C GLY A 89 -7.61 3.26 -1.33
N LEU A 90 -8.27 4.43 -1.42
CA LEU A 90 -8.79 4.94 -2.69
C LEU A 90 -7.66 5.24 -3.69
N GLY A 91 -6.58 5.88 -3.22
CA GLY A 91 -5.40 6.20 -4.02
C GLY A 91 -4.65 4.95 -4.50
N ALA A 92 -4.56 3.92 -3.65
CA ALA A 92 -3.97 2.65 -4.04
C ALA A 92 -4.73 2.01 -5.21
N ALA A 93 -6.07 2.07 -5.20
CA ALA A 93 -6.90 1.49 -6.25
C ALA A 93 -6.82 2.28 -7.56
N TRP A 94 -7.07 3.59 -7.51
CA TRP A 94 -7.17 4.44 -8.70
C TRP A 94 -5.79 4.88 -9.20
N ASN A 95 -4.95 5.45 -8.32
CA ASN A 95 -3.70 6.07 -8.76
C ASN A 95 -2.59 5.03 -8.93
N THR A 96 -2.39 4.15 -7.94
CA THR A 96 -1.25 3.22 -7.94
C THR A 96 -1.51 2.01 -8.83
N ALA A 97 -2.60 1.28 -8.58
CA ALA A 97 -2.92 0.05 -9.31
C ALA A 97 -3.70 0.32 -10.60
N ASN A 98 -4.40 1.47 -10.70
CA ASN A 98 -5.23 1.82 -11.84
C ASN A 98 -6.23 0.71 -12.21
N VAL A 99 -6.92 0.20 -11.18
CA VAL A 99 -7.84 -0.94 -11.26
C VAL A 99 -8.87 -0.73 -12.36
N LYS A 100 -9.03 -1.74 -13.21
CA LYS A 100 -9.97 -1.71 -14.34
C LYS A 100 -11.32 -2.30 -13.94
N PRO A 101 -12.44 -1.71 -14.40
CA PRO A 101 -13.74 -2.34 -14.25
C PRO A 101 -13.73 -3.74 -14.88
N GLY A 102 -14.28 -4.72 -14.16
CA GLY A 102 -14.30 -6.12 -14.57
C GLY A 102 -13.14 -6.95 -14.04
N SER A 103 -12.11 -6.33 -13.46
CA SER A 103 -10.98 -7.06 -12.85
C SER A 103 -11.35 -7.75 -11.55
N THR A 104 -10.60 -8.80 -11.23
CA THR A 104 -10.66 -9.55 -9.96
C THR A 104 -9.65 -8.98 -8.96
N LEU A 105 -10.05 -8.90 -7.69
CA LEU A 105 -9.24 -8.28 -6.64
C LEU A 105 -9.22 -9.13 -5.38
N ALA A 106 -8.07 -9.20 -4.72
CA ALA A 106 -7.94 -9.71 -3.35
C ALA A 106 -7.45 -8.59 -2.43
N ILE A 107 -8.12 -8.42 -1.27
CA ILE A 107 -7.79 -7.41 -0.27
C ILE A 107 -7.45 -8.13 1.04
N PHE A 108 -6.20 -7.98 1.48
CA PHE A 108 -5.67 -8.64 2.67
C PHE A 108 -5.63 -7.65 3.83
N GLY A 109 -6.54 -7.80 4.78
CA GLY A 109 -6.71 -6.89 5.92
C GLY A 109 -7.84 -5.90 5.69
N LEU A 110 -8.85 -5.97 6.56
CA LEU A 110 -10.08 -5.16 6.46
C LEU A 110 -10.12 -4.01 7.47
N GLY A 111 -8.98 -3.35 7.67
CA GLY A 111 -8.90 -2.09 8.41
C GLY A 111 -9.39 -0.90 7.58
N ALA A 112 -9.09 0.33 8.02
CA ALA A 112 -9.53 1.55 7.33
C ALA A 112 -9.11 1.60 5.83
N VAL A 113 -7.89 1.16 5.51
CA VAL A 113 -7.37 1.12 4.13
C VAL A 113 -8.10 0.07 3.29
N GLY A 114 -8.23 -1.17 3.80
CA GLY A 114 -8.92 -2.25 3.10
C GLY A 114 -10.42 -1.97 2.88
N LEU A 115 -11.10 -1.36 3.86
CA LEU A 115 -12.49 -0.94 3.70
C LEU A 115 -12.63 0.18 2.65
N ALA A 116 -11.68 1.11 2.56
CA ALA A 116 -11.68 2.13 1.53
C ALA A 116 -11.51 1.53 0.12
N LEU A 117 -10.71 0.47 -0.03
CA LEU A 117 -10.66 -0.32 -1.27
C LEU A 117 -12.02 -0.95 -1.61
N ILE A 118 -12.71 -1.54 -0.62
CA ILE A 118 -14.06 -2.09 -0.82
C ILE A 118 -15.06 -1.02 -1.28
N VAL A 119 -14.98 0.19 -0.70
CA VAL A 119 -15.81 1.33 -1.13
C VAL A 119 -15.51 1.69 -2.58
N TYR A 120 -14.23 1.70 -2.99
CA TYR A 120 -13.85 1.94 -4.38
C TYR A 120 -14.42 0.87 -5.32
N VAL A 121 -14.24 -0.41 -4.99
CA VAL A 121 -14.75 -1.54 -5.80
C VAL A 121 -16.28 -1.44 -5.97
N SER A 122 -16.99 -1.06 -4.90
CA SER A 122 -18.43 -0.82 -4.93
C SER A 122 -18.84 0.28 -5.93
N GLN A 123 -18.03 1.34 -6.06
CA GLN A 123 -18.25 2.40 -7.04
C GLN A 123 -17.99 1.94 -8.47
N CYS A 124 -17.08 0.99 -8.68
CA CYS A 124 -16.85 0.34 -9.97
C CYS A 124 -17.98 -0.64 -10.38
N ARG A 125 -19.11 -0.66 -9.65
CA ARG A 125 -20.23 -1.61 -9.80
C ARG A 125 -19.80 -3.07 -9.64
N GLN A 126 -18.74 -3.29 -8.87
CA GLN A 126 -18.28 -4.60 -8.45
C GLN A 126 -18.66 -4.77 -6.98
N GLY A 127 -19.20 -5.92 -6.61
CA GLY A 127 -19.50 -6.25 -5.21
C GLY A 127 -18.33 -6.94 -4.55
N VAL A 128 -18.25 -6.89 -3.22
CA VAL A 128 -17.50 -7.89 -2.47
C VAL A 128 -18.25 -9.21 -2.62
N THR A 129 -17.63 -10.18 -3.28
CA THR A 129 -18.28 -11.46 -3.60
C THR A 129 -17.96 -12.55 -2.59
N GLU A 130 -16.79 -12.48 -1.96
CA GLU A 130 -16.27 -13.55 -1.11
C GLU A 130 -15.54 -12.97 0.11
N PHE A 131 -15.61 -13.68 1.22
CA PHE A 131 -14.85 -13.40 2.44
C PHE A 131 -14.18 -14.69 2.92
N ILE A 132 -12.88 -14.65 3.14
CA ILE A 132 -12.08 -15.82 3.52
C ILE A 132 -11.40 -15.54 4.85
N ASN A 133 -11.65 -16.39 5.84
CA ASN A 133 -10.91 -16.39 7.09
C ASN A 133 -9.74 -17.39 6.98
N PRO A 134 -8.47 -16.94 6.94
CA PRO A 134 -7.34 -17.85 6.79
C PRO A 134 -7.17 -18.83 7.96
N LYS A 135 -7.78 -18.56 9.12
CA LYS A 135 -7.74 -19.47 10.29
C LYS A 135 -8.62 -20.71 10.12
N GLU A 136 -9.52 -20.69 9.14
CA GLU A 136 -10.44 -21.78 8.83
C GLU A 136 -9.94 -22.64 7.66
N LEU A 137 -8.70 -22.40 7.19
CA LEU A 137 -8.09 -23.11 6.08
C LEU A 137 -7.01 -24.06 6.57
N ASP A 138 -6.97 -25.26 5.96
CA ASP A 138 -5.86 -26.20 6.12
C ASP A 138 -4.73 -25.97 5.09
N THR A 139 -4.99 -25.13 4.09
CA THR A 139 -4.06 -24.76 3.01
C THR A 139 -3.68 -23.29 3.10
N PRO A 140 -2.56 -22.86 2.50
CA PRO A 140 -2.23 -21.44 2.34
C PRO A 140 -3.36 -20.64 1.69
N LEU A 141 -3.50 -19.38 2.09
CA LEU A 141 -4.58 -18.50 1.64
C LEU A 141 -4.49 -18.21 0.14
N HIS A 142 -3.29 -17.99 -0.38
CA HIS A 142 -3.06 -17.73 -1.80
C HIS A 142 -3.45 -18.91 -2.69
N GLU A 143 -3.23 -20.15 -2.25
CA GLU A 143 -3.68 -21.34 -2.98
C GLU A 143 -5.19 -21.38 -3.10
N LYS A 144 -5.90 -21.09 -1.99
CA LYS A 144 -7.36 -21.03 -2.00
C LYS A 144 -7.89 -19.94 -2.93
N ILE A 145 -7.27 -18.75 -2.90
CA ILE A 145 -7.63 -17.65 -3.80
C ILE A 145 -7.41 -18.06 -5.25
N ARG A 146 -6.25 -18.64 -5.59
CA ARG A 146 -5.94 -19.09 -6.96
C ARG A 146 -6.92 -20.16 -7.46
N GLU A 147 -7.30 -21.11 -6.61
CA GLU A 147 -8.32 -22.12 -6.94
C GLU A 147 -9.66 -21.45 -7.29
N MET A 148 -10.12 -20.52 -6.45
CA MET A 148 -11.40 -19.82 -6.63
C MET A 148 -11.41 -18.89 -7.85
N THR A 149 -10.24 -18.37 -8.24
CA THR A 149 -10.09 -17.36 -9.29
C THR A 149 -9.49 -17.92 -10.58
N GLN A 150 -9.33 -19.24 -10.68
CA GLN A 150 -8.82 -19.94 -11.86
C GLN A 150 -7.40 -19.49 -12.27
N GLY A 151 -6.52 -19.26 -11.30
CA GLY A 151 -5.11 -18.93 -11.53
C GLY A 151 -4.60 -17.71 -10.78
N GLY A 152 -5.47 -16.96 -10.10
CA GLY A 152 -5.12 -15.82 -9.27
C GLY A 152 -6.00 -14.61 -9.56
N VAL A 153 -5.80 -13.54 -8.79
CA VAL A 153 -6.48 -12.25 -9.01
C VAL A 153 -5.67 -11.34 -9.93
N ASP A 154 -6.33 -10.37 -10.55
CA ASP A 154 -5.67 -9.33 -11.35
C ASP A 154 -4.91 -8.34 -10.46
N TYR A 155 -5.45 -8.03 -9.28
CA TYR A 155 -4.83 -7.13 -8.31
C TYR A 155 -4.94 -7.68 -6.89
N SER A 156 -3.83 -7.63 -6.15
CA SER A 156 -3.81 -7.92 -4.72
C SER A 156 -3.39 -6.69 -3.92
N PHE A 157 -4.07 -6.40 -2.82
CA PHE A 157 -3.73 -5.30 -1.91
C PHE A 157 -3.41 -5.84 -0.52
N GLU A 158 -2.18 -5.64 -0.06
CA GLU A 158 -1.78 -5.88 1.33
C GLU A 158 -2.11 -4.63 2.16
N CYS A 159 -2.89 -4.80 3.22
CA CYS A 159 -3.38 -3.73 4.09
C CYS A 159 -3.27 -4.07 5.58
N ALA A 160 -2.52 -5.11 5.94
CA ALA A 160 -2.29 -5.54 7.31
C ALA A 160 -0.90 -5.12 7.84
N GLY A 161 0.04 -4.76 6.96
CA GLY A 161 1.42 -4.43 7.33
C GLY A 161 2.21 -5.63 7.82
N ASN A 162 1.90 -6.83 7.33
CA ASN A 162 2.56 -8.07 7.75
C ASN A 162 3.25 -8.75 6.56
N LEU A 163 4.51 -9.18 6.75
CA LEU A 163 5.32 -9.76 5.67
C LEU A 163 4.80 -11.10 5.17
N ASP A 164 4.24 -11.93 6.04
CA ASP A 164 3.63 -13.20 5.64
C ASP A 164 2.38 -12.94 4.80
N VAL A 165 1.57 -11.96 5.22
CA VAL A 165 0.38 -11.53 4.47
C VAL A 165 0.77 -10.90 3.12
N LEU A 166 1.87 -10.15 3.07
CA LEU A 166 2.41 -9.61 1.82
C LEU A 166 2.81 -10.74 0.85
N ARG A 167 3.45 -11.79 1.36
CA ARG A 167 3.79 -12.98 0.57
C ARG A 167 2.52 -13.65 0.03
N GLU A 168 1.52 -13.87 0.88
CA GLU A 168 0.23 -14.43 0.46
C GLU A 168 -0.46 -13.54 -0.59
N ALA A 169 -0.44 -12.22 -0.42
CA ALA A 169 -0.98 -11.29 -1.40
C ALA A 169 -0.28 -11.40 -2.75
N PHE A 170 1.05 -11.38 -2.75
CA PHE A 170 1.85 -11.52 -3.97
C PHE A 170 1.62 -12.85 -4.68
N LEU A 171 1.57 -13.96 -3.95
CA LEU A 171 1.36 -15.28 -4.55
C LEU A 171 -0.09 -15.50 -5.02
N SER A 172 -1.04 -14.71 -4.53
CA SER A 172 -2.45 -14.83 -4.90
C SER A 172 -2.79 -14.22 -6.27
N THR A 173 -1.90 -13.43 -6.85
CA THR A 173 -2.10 -12.88 -8.20
C THR A 173 -1.81 -13.93 -9.26
N HIS A 174 -2.28 -13.67 -10.48
CA HIS A 174 -1.83 -14.42 -11.65
C HIS A 174 -0.30 -14.44 -11.73
N ASP A 175 0.25 -15.53 -12.26
CA ASP A 175 1.69 -15.66 -12.44
C ASP A 175 2.19 -14.51 -13.33
N VAL A 176 3.06 -13.66 -12.77
CA VAL A 176 3.62 -12.50 -13.48
C VAL A 176 4.39 -12.96 -14.73
N VAL A 177 4.98 -14.16 -14.66
CA VAL A 177 5.50 -14.99 -15.76
C VAL A 177 5.53 -16.45 -15.27
N ASN A 178 4.89 -17.40 -15.96
CA ASN A 178 5.10 -18.83 -15.67
C ASN A 178 6.51 -19.24 -16.12
N LEU A 179 7.41 -19.41 -15.15
CA LEU A 179 8.78 -19.85 -15.40
C LEU A 179 8.93 -21.38 -15.43
N ASP A 180 7.95 -22.13 -14.93
CA ASP A 180 7.95 -23.59 -14.93
C ASP A 180 8.04 -24.13 -16.36
N GLY A 181 7.43 -23.44 -17.32
CA GLY A 181 7.57 -23.76 -18.76
C GLY A 181 9.01 -23.68 -19.30
N PHE A 182 9.92 -23.00 -18.61
CA PHE A 182 11.35 -22.95 -18.96
C PHE A 182 12.18 -24.03 -18.24
N ILE A 183 11.67 -24.60 -17.14
CA ILE A 183 12.32 -25.65 -16.37
C ILE A 183 11.96 -27.00 -16.99
N THR A 184 12.90 -27.54 -17.76
CA THR A 184 12.71 -28.83 -18.44
C THR A 184 13.09 -30.03 -17.59
N HIS A 185 13.97 -29.83 -16.59
CA HIS A 185 14.52 -30.90 -15.77
C HIS A 185 14.79 -30.40 -14.35
N GLU A 186 14.55 -31.26 -13.35
CA GLU A 186 14.98 -31.05 -11.97
C GLU A 186 15.91 -32.19 -11.54
N LEU A 187 17.06 -31.84 -10.97
CA LEU A 187 18.07 -32.82 -10.57
C LEU A 187 18.68 -32.41 -9.22
N PRO A 188 19.06 -33.36 -8.35
CA PRO A 188 19.84 -33.04 -7.17
C PRO A 188 21.23 -32.52 -7.57
N PHE A 189 21.82 -31.65 -6.75
CA PHE A 189 23.13 -31.03 -7.02
C PHE A 189 24.24 -32.08 -7.25
N SER A 190 24.13 -33.25 -6.62
CA SER A 190 25.02 -34.41 -6.83
C SER A 190 25.07 -34.87 -8.30
N LYS A 191 24.06 -34.57 -9.10
CA LYS A 191 23.92 -34.91 -10.52
C LYS A 191 24.27 -33.74 -11.47
N ILE A 192 25.04 -32.75 -11.01
CA ILE A 192 25.42 -31.58 -11.84
C ILE A 192 26.04 -31.94 -13.20
N ASN A 193 26.84 -33.00 -13.27
CA ASN A 193 27.44 -33.47 -14.53
C ASN A 193 26.39 -34.02 -15.52
N GLU A 194 25.28 -34.56 -15.02
CA GLU A 194 24.14 -34.99 -15.83
C GLU A 194 23.38 -33.77 -16.38
N ALA A 195 23.18 -32.74 -15.55
CA ALA A 195 22.59 -31.47 -15.97
C ALA A 195 23.39 -30.80 -17.11
N PHE A 196 24.72 -30.79 -17.03
CA PHE A 196 25.57 -30.27 -18.10
C PHE A 196 25.48 -31.07 -19.39
N LYS A 197 25.34 -32.40 -19.33
CA LYS A 197 25.14 -33.24 -20.52
C LYS A 197 23.82 -32.94 -21.20
N LEU A 198 22.73 -32.84 -20.44
CA LEU A 198 21.40 -32.50 -20.96
C LEU A 198 21.41 -31.14 -21.68
N LEU A 199 22.11 -30.15 -21.11
CA LEU A 199 22.28 -28.84 -21.74
C LEU A 199 23.14 -28.94 -23.02
N GLY A 200 24.26 -29.67 -22.97
CA GLY A 200 25.18 -29.83 -24.10
C GLY A 200 24.57 -30.59 -25.30
N ASN A 201 23.64 -31.51 -25.02
CA ASN A 201 22.93 -32.27 -26.06
C ASN A 201 21.72 -31.52 -26.64
N GLY A 202 21.36 -30.35 -26.09
CA GLY A 202 20.13 -29.63 -26.46
C GLY A 202 18.85 -30.29 -25.96
N GLU A 203 18.96 -31.21 -24.99
CA GLU A 203 17.83 -31.93 -24.38
C GLU A 203 17.20 -31.13 -23.22
N SER A 204 17.81 -30.02 -22.81
CA SER A 204 17.33 -29.15 -21.74
C SER A 204 17.39 -27.67 -22.12
N MET A 205 16.36 -26.90 -21.70
CA MET A 205 16.39 -25.43 -21.71
C MET A 205 16.99 -24.88 -20.40
N ARG A 206 16.45 -25.34 -19.26
CA ARG A 206 16.96 -25.10 -17.92
C ARG A 206 16.84 -26.39 -17.09
N CYS A 207 17.89 -26.63 -16.29
CA CYS A 207 17.88 -27.63 -15.23
C CYS A 207 17.87 -26.90 -13.89
N LEU A 208 16.87 -27.15 -13.04
CA LEU A 208 16.86 -26.69 -11.66
C LEU A 208 17.66 -27.68 -10.80
N LEU A 209 18.67 -27.18 -10.09
CA LEU A 209 19.50 -28.00 -9.20
C LEU A 209 19.05 -27.82 -7.75
N THR A 210 18.54 -28.88 -7.14
CA THR A 210 18.13 -28.89 -5.73
C THR A 210 19.29 -29.37 -4.85
N LEU A 211 19.57 -28.66 -3.76
CA LEU A 211 20.63 -29.01 -2.82
C LEU A 211 20.30 -30.27 -2.00
#